data_AF-A0A934NBI1-F1
#
_entry.id   AF-A0A934NBI1-F1
#
_cell.length_a   1.000
_cell.length_b   1.000
_cell.length_c   1.000
_cell.angle_alpha   90.00
_cell.angle_beta   90.00
_cell.angle_gamma   90.00
#
_symmetry.space_group_name_H-M   'P 1'
#
loop_
_entity.id
_entity.type
_entity.pdbx_description
1 polymer ?
#
loop_
_entity_poly.entity_id
_entity_poly.type
_entity_poly.pdbx_seq_one_letter_code
_entity_poly.pdbx_strand_id
1 'polypeptide(L)'
;MLTHVNRGRSGLGPLFATIALTAIALLATPSLALAATQPNLGTANSFAVLAGSTVTNTGPTVIRGDLGLSPGSSVTGFPPGTVVGGTQHVADAVAIQAKNDLVTAYDNAAGQPVTSDLTGLDLGGKTLTPGVYHFSSSAQLTGTLTLDGQGDSNAVFIFQIGSTLTTASSSSVVLINGASPCSIWWQVGSSATLGTATKFQGNLLALTSISLTTGANILDGRALARNGAVTLDTNHITKSANCTARSPSPSPSPSPTAAASPTPSPTTSASAQPKPPVTGGGPPQPARFPWELVLIGGVGSLGAIALGLRIRARRRNPQQARR
;
A
#
# COMPACT_ATOMS: atom_id res chain seq x y z
N MET A 1 69.19 -37.39 -62.27
CA MET A 1 70.25 -36.45 -62.68
C MET A 1 69.56 -35.25 -63.32
N LEU A 2 69.92 -34.01 -62.92
CA LEU A 2 69.53 -32.67 -63.41
C LEU A 2 68.19 -32.54 -64.20
N THR A 3 67.11 -31.94 -63.67
CA THR A 3 66.85 -30.48 -63.48
C THR A 3 66.86 -29.60 -64.73
N HIS A 4 65.69 -29.05 -65.12
CA HIS A 4 65.38 -27.62 -65.39
C HIS A 4 63.88 -27.53 -65.85
N VAL A 5 62.98 -26.70 -65.27
CA VAL A 5 62.77 -25.23 -65.45
C VAL A 5 62.05 -24.88 -66.78
N ASN A 6 60.99 -24.05 -66.89
CA ASN A 6 60.10 -23.38 -65.91
C ASN A 6 58.92 -22.64 -66.65
N ARG A 7 57.86 -22.25 -65.91
CA ARG A 7 56.83 -21.21 -66.20
C ARG A 7 55.88 -21.33 -67.40
N GLY A 8 54.59 -21.49 -67.09
CA GLY A 8 53.44 -20.92 -67.80
C GLY A 8 52.62 -20.01 -66.85
N ARG A 9 51.77 -19.10 -67.39
CA ARG A 9 51.00 -18.09 -66.63
C ARG A 9 49.49 -18.19 -66.92
N SER A 10 48.68 -17.48 -66.13
CA SER A 10 47.21 -17.25 -66.27
C SER A 10 46.29 -18.44 -65.95
N GLY A 11 45.02 -18.27 -65.56
CA GLY A 11 44.19 -17.04 -65.46
C GLY A 11 43.34 -16.93 -64.17
N LEU A 12 42.30 -16.07 -64.17
CA LEU A 12 41.52 -15.68 -62.97
C LEU A 12 40.10 -16.27 -62.91
N GLY A 13 39.67 -16.63 -61.68
CA GLY A 13 38.26 -16.63 -61.23
C GLY A 13 37.37 -17.83 -61.62
N PRO A 14 36.10 -17.88 -61.15
CA PRO A 14 35.40 -16.91 -60.29
C PRO A 14 34.96 -17.47 -58.91
N LEU A 15 34.18 -16.66 -58.17
CA LEU A 15 33.69 -16.93 -56.82
C LEU A 15 32.59 -18.00 -56.74
N PHE A 16 32.56 -18.77 -55.64
CA PHE A 16 31.33 -19.32 -55.05
C PHE A 16 31.38 -19.27 -53.52
N ALA A 17 31.00 -18.13 -52.94
CA ALA A 17 30.87 -17.95 -51.50
C ALA A 17 29.39 -18.00 -51.08
N THR A 18 28.88 -19.19 -50.76
CA THR A 18 27.49 -19.39 -50.30
C THR A 18 27.33 -18.97 -48.83
N ILE A 19 27.17 -17.68 -48.59
CA ILE A 19 26.83 -17.14 -47.25
C ILE A 19 25.35 -17.43 -46.97
N ALA A 20 25.08 -18.47 -46.18
CA ALA A 20 23.75 -18.77 -45.68
C ALA A 20 23.35 -17.75 -44.59
N LEU A 21 22.70 -16.65 -45.00
CA LEU A 21 22.29 -15.59 -44.08
C LEU A 21 21.01 -16.00 -43.32
N THR A 22 21.17 -16.79 -42.26
CA THR A 22 20.08 -17.15 -41.35
C THR A 22 19.62 -15.94 -40.53
N ALA A 23 18.61 -15.24 -41.04
CA ALA A 23 17.93 -14.16 -40.33
C ALA A 23 17.19 -14.72 -39.10
N ILE A 24 17.86 -14.74 -37.94
CA ILE A 24 17.22 -15.00 -36.65
C ILE A 24 16.34 -13.78 -36.34
N ALA A 25 15.06 -13.88 -36.72
CA ALA A 25 14.03 -12.95 -36.30
C ALA A 25 13.82 -13.11 -34.79
N LEU A 26 14.60 -12.36 -34.01
CA LEU A 26 14.45 -12.28 -32.57
C LEU A 26 13.05 -11.74 -32.25
N LEU A 27 12.14 -12.63 -31.88
CA LEU A 27 10.81 -12.29 -31.38
C LEU A 27 10.96 -11.58 -30.03
N ALA A 28 11.24 -10.29 -30.10
CA ALA A 28 11.09 -9.36 -28.99
C ALA A 28 9.60 -9.24 -28.65
N THR A 29 9.09 -10.24 -27.92
CA THR A 29 7.79 -10.14 -27.27
C THR A 29 7.82 -8.90 -26.39
N PRO A 30 6.90 -7.94 -26.56
CA PRO A 30 6.89 -6.76 -25.71
C PRO A 30 6.56 -7.23 -24.30
N SER A 31 7.55 -7.18 -23.41
CA SER A 31 7.31 -7.30 -21.98
C SER A 31 6.38 -6.17 -21.58
N LEU A 32 5.16 -6.53 -21.17
CA LEU A 32 4.22 -5.57 -20.60
C LEU A 32 4.83 -5.06 -19.30
N ALA A 33 5.47 -3.88 -19.38
CA ALA A 33 6.05 -3.20 -18.24
C ALA A 33 4.91 -2.76 -17.31
N LEU A 34 4.57 -3.64 -16.36
CA LEU A 34 3.63 -3.36 -15.27
C LEU A 34 4.26 -2.34 -14.34
N ALA A 35 4.13 -1.05 -14.70
CA ALA A 35 4.50 0.05 -13.85
C ALA A 35 3.67 0.00 -12.56
N ALA A 36 4.35 -0.02 -11.42
CA ALA A 36 3.71 0.00 -10.12
C ALA A 36 2.81 1.26 -10.00
N THR A 37 1.54 1.07 -9.64
CA THR A 37 0.62 2.21 -9.52
C THR A 37 0.68 2.78 -8.12
N GLN A 38 0.81 4.11 -7.98
CA GLN A 38 0.88 4.78 -6.68
C GLN A 38 -0.41 4.56 -5.86
N PRO A 39 -0.35 3.97 -4.65
CA PRO A 39 -1.49 3.88 -3.75
C PRO A 39 -2.06 5.26 -3.37
N ASN A 40 -3.39 5.36 -3.29
CA ASN A 40 -4.06 6.58 -2.87
C ASN A 40 -4.32 6.56 -1.36
N LEU A 41 -3.82 7.56 -0.63
CA LEU A 41 -3.99 7.72 0.82
C LEU A 41 -5.32 8.38 1.23
N GLY A 42 -6.10 8.94 0.31
CA GLY A 42 -7.35 9.65 0.66
C GLY A 42 -7.12 10.74 1.70
N THR A 43 -7.93 10.75 2.77
CA THR A 43 -7.79 11.66 3.91
C THR A 43 -6.53 11.38 4.76
N ALA A 44 -6.00 10.15 4.76
CA ALA A 44 -4.72 9.82 5.41
C ALA A 44 -3.52 10.57 4.79
N ASN A 45 -3.69 11.19 3.61
CA ASN A 45 -2.65 11.99 2.96
C ASN A 45 -2.22 13.21 3.80
N SER A 46 -3.08 13.76 4.66
CA SER A 46 -2.74 14.93 5.48
C SER A 46 -1.87 14.59 6.71
N PHE A 47 -1.88 13.33 7.14
CA PHE A 47 -1.17 12.83 8.31
C PHE A 47 0.31 12.59 8.03
N ALA A 48 1.13 12.89 9.03
CA ALA A 48 2.52 12.47 9.13
C ALA A 48 2.66 11.25 10.07
N VAL A 49 1.82 11.16 11.09
CA VAL A 49 1.70 10.01 12.01
C VAL A 49 0.23 9.61 12.13
N LEU A 50 -0.07 8.31 11.99
CA LEU A 50 -1.41 7.76 12.21
C LEU A 50 -1.31 6.40 12.90
N ALA A 51 -1.96 6.23 14.05
CA ALA A 51 -1.88 5.02 14.88
C ALA A 51 -3.24 4.36 15.12
N GLY A 52 -3.24 3.09 15.52
CA GLY A 52 -4.43 2.31 15.87
C GLY A 52 -4.76 2.36 17.36
N SER A 53 -3.84 1.90 18.21
CA SER A 53 -4.06 1.72 19.64
C SER A 53 -3.59 2.89 20.51
N THR A 54 -2.35 3.36 20.31
CA THR A 54 -1.74 4.47 21.07
C THR A 54 -0.69 5.21 20.24
N VAL A 55 -0.45 6.49 20.55
CA VAL A 55 0.80 7.17 20.18
C VAL A 55 1.59 7.49 21.45
N THR A 56 2.86 7.12 21.49
CA THR A 56 3.75 7.40 22.63
C THR A 56 5.01 8.10 22.15
N ASN A 57 5.47 9.11 22.88
CA ASN A 57 6.68 9.86 22.55
C ASN A 57 7.62 10.06 23.74
N THR A 58 8.92 9.96 23.47
CA THR A 58 10.01 10.38 24.36
C THR A 58 10.80 11.51 23.70
N GLY A 59 11.30 12.46 24.48
CA GLY A 59 12.15 13.54 23.97
C GLY A 59 11.48 14.53 22.99
N PRO A 60 12.26 15.48 22.45
CA PRO A 60 11.75 16.62 21.67
C PRO A 60 11.48 16.26 20.19
N THR A 61 10.60 15.30 19.96
CA THR A 61 10.13 14.92 18.62
C THR A 61 9.38 16.06 17.92
N VAL A 62 9.55 16.18 16.60
CA VAL A 62 8.86 17.16 15.76
C VAL A 62 8.13 16.43 14.61
N ILE A 63 6.81 16.52 14.62
CA ILE A 63 5.94 16.02 13.55
C ILE A 63 5.51 17.21 12.68
N ARG A 64 5.71 17.12 11.36
CA ARG A 64 5.27 18.11 10.37
C ARG A 64 4.18 17.53 9.48
N GLY A 65 2.93 17.92 9.74
CA GLY A 65 1.70 17.27 9.26
C GLY A 65 0.87 16.76 10.44
N ASP A 66 -0.30 16.18 10.16
CA ASP A 66 -1.25 15.83 11.23
C ASP A 66 -0.80 14.58 12.02
N LEU A 67 -1.17 14.51 13.29
CA LEU A 67 -1.06 13.33 14.15
C LEU A 67 -2.45 12.74 14.36
N GLY A 68 -2.62 11.46 14.09
CA GLY A 68 -3.91 10.77 14.16
C GLY A 68 -3.88 9.54 15.06
N LEU A 69 -4.96 9.32 15.81
CA LEU A 69 -5.17 8.09 16.56
C LEU A 69 -6.65 7.69 16.53
N SER A 70 -6.93 6.47 16.06
CA SER A 70 -8.27 5.85 16.11
C SER A 70 -8.15 4.34 15.84
N PRO A 71 -8.92 3.47 16.53
CA PRO A 71 -9.94 3.76 17.53
C PRO A 71 -9.40 4.06 18.95
N GLY A 72 -8.08 4.03 19.15
CA GLY A 72 -7.45 4.42 20.41
C GLY A 72 -7.68 5.88 20.81
N SER A 73 -7.40 6.19 22.07
CA SER A 73 -7.58 7.52 22.66
C SER A 73 -6.37 8.07 23.43
N SER A 74 -5.30 7.28 23.58
CA SER A 74 -4.10 7.67 24.34
C SER A 74 -2.97 8.15 23.42
N VAL A 75 -2.70 9.46 23.48
CA VAL A 75 -1.51 10.12 22.93
C VAL A 75 -0.70 10.69 24.09
N THR A 76 0.56 10.29 24.24
CA THR A 76 1.42 10.74 25.36
C THR A 76 2.78 11.24 24.90
N GLY A 77 3.41 12.10 25.69
CA GLY A 77 4.73 12.68 25.38
C GLY A 77 4.69 13.92 24.47
N PHE A 78 3.53 14.55 24.31
CA PHE A 78 3.34 15.84 23.63
C PHE A 78 2.71 16.84 24.62
N PRO A 79 3.47 17.75 25.26
CA PRO A 79 4.94 17.94 25.21
C PRO A 79 5.74 16.81 25.89
N PRO A 80 7.07 16.70 25.69
CA PRO A 80 7.96 17.61 24.93
C PRO A 80 7.94 17.44 23.42
N GLY A 81 7.30 16.41 22.88
CA GLY A 81 7.02 16.29 21.45
C GLY A 81 6.10 17.40 20.94
N THR A 82 6.21 17.73 19.65
CA THR A 82 5.46 18.81 19.01
C THR A 82 4.84 18.36 17.68
N VAL A 83 3.67 18.93 17.37
CA VAL A 83 3.02 18.85 16.05
C VAL A 83 3.06 20.25 15.45
N VAL A 84 3.56 20.38 14.22
CA VAL A 84 3.89 21.66 13.57
C VAL A 84 3.28 21.71 12.18
N GLY A 85 2.45 22.71 11.91
CA GLY A 85 1.76 22.83 10.61
C GLY A 85 0.75 21.71 10.34
N GLY A 86 0.17 21.15 11.41
CA GLY A 86 -0.85 20.10 11.40
C GLY A 86 -1.58 20.04 12.74
N THR A 87 -2.62 19.22 12.80
CA THR A 87 -3.53 19.08 13.96
C THR A 87 -3.40 17.69 14.59
N GLN A 88 -3.71 17.58 15.88
CA GLN A 88 -3.87 16.30 16.57
C GLN A 88 -5.34 15.85 16.55
N HIS A 89 -5.61 14.74 15.87
CA HIS A 89 -6.92 14.13 15.72
C HIS A 89 -6.99 12.82 16.52
N VAL A 90 -7.85 12.73 17.53
CA VAL A 90 -7.93 11.57 18.44
C VAL A 90 -9.37 11.14 18.59
N ALA A 91 -9.68 9.91 18.15
CA ALA A 91 -11.01 9.31 18.13
C ALA A 91 -12.11 10.14 17.43
N ASP A 92 -11.74 11.13 16.60
CA ASP A 92 -12.66 11.97 15.84
C ASP A 92 -12.92 11.43 14.42
N ALA A 93 -13.87 12.06 13.71
CA ALA A 93 -14.27 11.66 12.37
C ALA A 93 -13.14 11.75 11.31
N VAL A 94 -12.17 12.66 11.50
CA VAL A 94 -11.03 12.84 10.57
C VAL A 94 -10.04 11.69 10.76
N ALA A 95 -9.71 11.37 12.02
CA ALA A 95 -8.90 10.20 12.34
C ALA A 95 -9.58 8.92 11.85
N ILE A 96 -10.88 8.73 12.13
CA ILE A 96 -11.66 7.54 11.71
C ILE A 96 -11.63 7.37 10.18
N GLN A 97 -11.89 8.42 9.39
CA GLN A 97 -11.84 8.28 7.93
C GLN A 97 -10.41 8.00 7.43
N ALA A 98 -9.40 8.63 8.04
CA ALA A 98 -8.00 8.35 7.70
C ALA A 98 -7.59 6.90 8.02
N LYS A 99 -8.19 6.23 9.02
CA LYS A 99 -8.01 4.78 9.24
C LYS A 99 -8.57 3.95 8.08
N ASN A 100 -9.77 4.30 7.59
CA ASN A 100 -10.42 3.59 6.48
C ASN A 100 -9.64 3.75 5.17
N ASP A 101 -9.17 4.97 4.90
CA ASP A 101 -8.37 5.27 3.69
C ASP A 101 -6.98 4.63 3.78
N LEU A 102 -6.37 4.56 4.97
CA LEU A 102 -5.12 3.80 5.22
C LEU A 102 -5.29 2.29 4.97
N VAL A 103 -6.43 1.70 5.33
CA VAL A 103 -6.73 0.30 5.00
C VAL A 103 -6.73 0.12 3.48
N THR A 104 -7.44 0.99 2.75
CA THR A 104 -7.49 0.95 1.28
C THR A 104 -6.09 1.14 0.64
N ALA A 105 -5.29 2.07 1.16
CA ALA A 105 -3.93 2.34 0.67
C ALA A 105 -2.98 1.14 0.91
N TYR A 106 -3.05 0.53 2.08
CA TYR A 106 -2.28 -0.66 2.43
C TYR A 106 -2.68 -1.85 1.55
N ASP A 107 -3.98 -2.13 1.45
CA ASP A 107 -4.49 -3.30 0.72
C ASP A 107 -4.25 -3.14 -0.78
N ASN A 108 -4.28 -1.91 -1.31
CA ASN A 108 -3.80 -1.62 -2.65
C ASN A 108 -2.30 -1.92 -2.81
N ALA A 109 -1.43 -1.41 -1.91
CA ALA A 109 0.01 -1.64 -1.98
C ALA A 109 0.39 -3.13 -1.91
N ALA A 110 -0.31 -3.91 -1.07
CA ALA A 110 -0.16 -5.35 -0.95
C ALA A 110 -0.64 -6.12 -2.22
N GLY A 111 -1.57 -5.56 -2.98
CA GLY A 111 -2.15 -6.18 -4.19
C GLY A 111 -1.45 -5.85 -5.50
N GLN A 112 -0.39 -5.04 -5.50
CA GLN A 112 0.34 -4.66 -6.72
C GLN A 112 1.13 -5.86 -7.29
N PRO A 113 1.20 -6.04 -8.62
CA PRO A 113 1.95 -7.14 -9.23
C PRO A 113 3.45 -7.07 -8.92
N VAL A 114 4.01 -8.13 -8.35
CA VAL A 114 5.44 -8.25 -8.00
C VAL A 114 6.32 -8.18 -9.25
N THR A 115 7.34 -7.32 -9.24
CA THR A 115 8.36 -7.24 -10.31
C THR A 115 9.68 -7.90 -9.90
N SER A 116 9.93 -8.09 -8.61
CA SER A 116 11.13 -8.77 -8.09
C SER A 116 10.90 -9.32 -6.68
N ASP A 117 11.34 -10.55 -6.41
CA ASP A 117 11.42 -11.07 -5.04
C ASP A 117 12.83 -10.85 -4.47
N LEU A 118 12.90 -10.31 -3.24
CA LEU A 118 14.12 -10.04 -2.49
C LEU A 118 14.17 -10.79 -1.14
N THR A 119 13.30 -11.79 -0.94
CA THR A 119 13.24 -12.64 0.27
C THR A 119 14.64 -13.10 0.70
N GLY A 120 15.00 -12.84 1.96
CA GLY A 120 16.27 -13.25 2.54
C GLY A 120 17.48 -12.37 2.17
N LEU A 121 17.29 -11.30 1.39
CA LEU A 121 18.33 -10.31 1.08
C LEU A 121 18.18 -9.07 1.96
N ASP A 122 19.29 -8.53 2.45
CA ASP A 122 19.31 -7.18 3.07
C ASP A 122 19.23 -6.11 1.96
N LEU A 123 18.51 -5.01 2.20
CA LEU A 123 18.38 -3.87 1.29
C LEU A 123 19.65 -3.00 1.20
N GLY A 124 20.56 -3.14 2.17
CA GLY A 124 21.82 -2.41 2.26
C GLY A 124 22.75 -2.66 1.07
N GLY A 125 23.36 -1.58 0.59
CA GLY A 125 24.25 -1.59 -0.57
C GLY A 125 23.55 -1.75 -1.93
N LYS A 126 22.23 -1.96 -1.96
CA LYS A 126 21.48 -2.07 -3.22
C LYS A 126 21.20 -0.69 -3.82
N THR A 127 21.25 -0.63 -5.14
CA THR A 127 20.54 0.38 -5.94
C THR A 127 19.37 -0.32 -6.61
N LEU A 128 18.16 0.19 -6.40
CA LEU A 128 16.92 -0.35 -6.96
C LEU A 128 16.30 0.67 -7.92
N THR A 129 15.72 0.17 -9.00
CA THR A 129 14.97 0.92 -10.03
C THR A 129 13.47 0.95 -9.67
N PRO A 130 12.59 1.62 -10.44
CA PRO A 130 11.16 1.60 -10.17
C PRO A 130 10.60 0.17 -10.25
N GLY A 131 9.67 -0.20 -9.36
CA GLY A 131 9.14 -1.57 -9.29
C GLY A 131 8.44 -1.94 -7.97
N VAL A 132 8.01 -3.21 -7.90
CA VAL A 132 7.37 -3.86 -6.75
C VAL A 132 8.28 -4.97 -6.22
N TYR A 133 8.83 -4.75 -5.04
CA TYR A 133 9.81 -5.58 -4.37
C TYR A 133 9.16 -6.39 -3.23
N HIS A 134 9.05 -7.70 -3.44
CA HIS A 134 8.42 -8.63 -2.51
C HIS A 134 9.42 -9.25 -1.53
N PHE A 135 8.98 -9.44 -0.29
CA PHE A 135 9.63 -10.26 0.72
C PHE A 135 8.56 -11.14 1.37
N SER A 136 8.63 -12.45 1.17
CA SER A 136 7.71 -13.43 1.79
C SER A 136 7.83 -13.52 3.32
N SER A 137 8.86 -12.90 3.89
CA SER A 137 9.15 -12.88 5.33
C SER A 137 9.55 -11.46 5.77
N SER A 138 10.61 -11.30 6.55
CA SER A 138 11.08 -9.99 7.02
C SER A 138 12.05 -9.36 6.03
N ALA A 139 12.05 -8.03 5.96
CA ALA A 139 13.03 -7.25 5.21
C ALA A 139 13.93 -6.48 6.19
N GLN A 140 15.24 -6.50 5.93
CA GLN A 140 16.23 -5.78 6.72
C GLN A 140 16.91 -4.72 5.86
N LEU A 141 17.31 -3.60 6.47
CA LEU A 141 18.12 -2.56 5.85
C LEU A 141 19.32 -2.23 6.75
N THR A 142 20.50 -2.64 6.32
CA THR A 142 21.78 -2.42 7.01
C THR A 142 22.65 -1.47 6.20
N GLY A 143 22.69 -0.20 6.58
CA GLY A 143 23.40 0.86 5.84
C GLY A 143 22.51 1.53 4.80
N THR A 144 23.01 1.77 3.59
CA THR A 144 22.31 2.61 2.59
C THR A 144 21.62 1.77 1.52
N LEU A 145 20.33 2.02 1.33
CA LEU A 145 19.57 1.66 0.13
C LEU A 145 19.48 2.89 -0.79
N THR A 146 19.77 2.71 -2.07
CA THR A 146 19.61 3.75 -3.09
C THR A 146 18.40 3.43 -3.98
N LEU A 147 17.53 4.40 -4.20
CA LEU A 147 16.40 4.32 -5.13
C LEU A 147 16.69 5.25 -6.32
N ASP A 148 16.79 4.65 -7.50
CA ASP A 148 17.14 5.30 -8.77
C ASP A 148 15.88 5.49 -9.62
N GLY A 149 15.47 6.74 -9.82
CA GLY A 149 14.30 7.07 -10.63
C GLY A 149 14.52 6.93 -12.13
N GLN A 150 15.75 6.67 -12.58
CA GLN A 150 16.16 6.54 -13.99
C GLN A 150 15.77 7.73 -14.88
N GLY A 151 15.58 8.91 -14.29
CA GLY A 151 15.12 10.14 -14.95
C GLY A 151 13.63 10.43 -14.82
N ASP A 152 12.81 9.49 -14.33
CA ASP A 152 11.38 9.69 -14.14
C ASP A 152 11.04 10.21 -12.73
N SER A 153 10.44 11.41 -12.67
CA SER A 153 9.90 12.00 -11.44
C SER A 153 8.70 11.24 -10.85
N ASN A 154 8.07 10.38 -11.67
CA ASN A 154 6.89 9.59 -11.30
C ASN A 154 7.26 8.17 -10.84
N ALA A 155 8.55 7.80 -10.89
CA ALA A 155 9.11 6.52 -10.49
C ALA A 155 8.52 5.97 -9.17
N VAL A 156 7.77 4.87 -9.27
CA VAL A 156 7.10 4.24 -8.12
C VAL A 156 7.92 3.06 -7.59
N PHE A 157 8.09 3.01 -6.27
CA PHE A 157 8.79 1.96 -5.53
C PHE A 157 7.85 1.41 -4.46
N ILE A 158 7.52 0.13 -4.51
CA ILE A 158 6.63 -0.52 -3.54
C ILE A 158 7.34 -1.71 -2.92
N PHE A 159 7.52 -1.69 -1.61
CA PHE A 159 8.07 -2.80 -0.82
C PHE A 159 6.91 -3.53 -0.15
N GLN A 160 6.66 -4.77 -0.57
CA GLN A 160 5.67 -5.68 0.00
C GLN A 160 6.37 -6.65 0.94
N ILE A 161 6.19 -6.48 2.25
CA ILE A 161 6.95 -7.20 3.27
C ILE A 161 5.97 -8.05 4.08
N GLY A 162 6.06 -9.37 3.98
CA GLY A 162 5.11 -10.31 4.60
C GLY A 162 5.17 -10.35 6.14
N SER A 163 6.31 -9.97 6.74
CA SER A 163 6.51 -9.95 8.18
C SER A 163 6.97 -8.57 8.69
N THR A 164 8.17 -8.44 9.26
CA THR A 164 8.68 -7.19 9.86
C THR A 164 9.63 -6.44 8.92
N LEU A 165 9.70 -5.11 9.08
CA LEU A 165 10.77 -4.28 8.54
C LEU A 165 11.69 -3.82 9.68
N THR A 166 13.00 -4.06 9.59
CA THR A 166 13.97 -3.48 10.54
C THR A 166 15.05 -2.70 9.80
N THR A 167 15.40 -1.51 10.28
CA THR A 167 16.64 -0.83 9.86
C THR A 167 17.69 -0.92 10.97
N ALA A 168 18.95 -1.15 10.61
CA ALA A 168 20.07 -1.02 11.53
C ALA A 168 20.32 0.46 11.87
N SER A 169 21.02 0.74 12.97
CA SER A 169 21.41 2.11 13.33
C SER A 169 22.18 2.82 12.21
N SER A 170 21.92 4.11 12.03
CA SER A 170 22.49 4.98 10.99
C SER A 170 22.20 4.55 9.54
N SER A 171 21.28 3.62 9.30
CA SER A 171 20.86 3.23 7.95
C SER A 171 20.15 4.37 7.21
N SER A 172 20.11 4.33 5.89
CA SER A 172 19.48 5.39 5.09
C SER A 172 18.82 4.91 3.81
N VAL A 173 17.80 5.64 3.37
CA VAL A 173 17.18 5.52 2.05
C VAL A 173 17.53 6.79 1.27
N VAL A 174 18.31 6.65 0.21
CA VAL A 174 18.82 7.75 -0.62
C VAL A 174 18.13 7.73 -1.98
N LEU A 175 17.72 8.90 -2.47
CA LEU A 175 16.98 9.06 -3.72
C LEU A 175 17.87 9.73 -4.76
N ILE A 176 17.97 9.15 -5.96
CA ILE A 176 18.75 9.69 -7.08
C ILE A 176 17.93 9.72 -8.37
N ASN A 177 18.43 10.46 -9.37
CA ASN A 177 17.93 10.46 -10.75
C ASN A 177 16.40 10.63 -10.87
N GLY A 178 15.82 11.54 -10.09
CA GLY A 178 14.39 11.87 -10.13
C GLY A 178 13.48 11.09 -9.17
N ALA A 179 13.99 10.06 -8.46
CA ALA A 179 13.18 9.30 -7.50
C ALA A 179 12.50 10.22 -6.45
N SER A 180 11.18 10.15 -6.37
CA SER A 180 10.35 11.05 -5.56
C SER A 180 9.88 10.37 -4.27
N PRO A 181 10.02 10.99 -3.08
CA PRO A 181 9.60 10.38 -1.82
C PRO A 181 8.09 10.11 -1.73
N CYS A 182 7.29 10.87 -2.49
CA CYS A 182 5.85 10.65 -2.64
C CYS A 182 5.50 9.28 -3.24
N SER A 183 6.41 8.71 -4.04
CA SER A 183 6.19 7.50 -4.82
C SER A 183 6.80 6.24 -4.20
N ILE A 184 7.30 6.34 -2.96
CA ILE A 184 7.87 5.23 -2.19
C ILE A 184 6.86 4.73 -1.16
N TRP A 185 6.64 3.41 -1.13
CA TRP A 185 5.63 2.76 -0.30
C TRP A 185 6.20 1.52 0.38
N TRP A 186 5.99 1.39 1.68
CA TRP A 186 6.46 0.27 2.48
C TRP A 186 5.26 -0.38 3.16
N GLN A 187 4.71 -1.41 2.53
CA GLN A 187 3.64 -2.23 3.12
C GLN A 187 4.29 -3.31 3.99
N VAL A 188 3.97 -3.33 5.28
CA VAL A 188 4.59 -4.22 6.27
C VAL A 188 3.53 -5.06 6.97
N GLY A 189 3.60 -6.37 6.75
CA GLY A 189 2.66 -7.42 7.19
C GLY A 189 2.50 -7.56 8.70
N SER A 190 3.46 -7.03 9.46
CA SER A 190 3.35 -6.86 10.91
C SER A 190 3.83 -5.48 11.34
N SER A 191 4.97 -5.39 12.02
CA SER A 191 5.51 -4.16 12.60
C SER A 191 6.80 -3.70 11.90
N ALA A 192 7.05 -2.40 11.94
CA ALA A 192 8.29 -1.79 11.46
C ALA A 192 9.08 -1.14 12.60
N THR A 193 10.39 -1.34 12.64
CA THR A 193 11.30 -0.74 13.63
C THR A 193 12.44 -0.01 12.92
N LEU A 194 12.49 1.31 13.06
CA LEU A 194 13.59 2.12 12.54
C LEU A 194 14.66 2.28 13.62
N GLY A 195 15.85 1.73 13.38
CA GLY A 195 17.03 1.80 14.25
C GLY A 195 17.57 3.22 14.43
N THR A 196 18.37 3.43 15.48
CA THR A 196 18.74 4.78 15.94
C THR A 196 19.45 5.58 14.85
N ALA A 197 19.17 6.89 14.76
CA ALA A 197 19.70 7.78 13.72
C ALA A 197 19.41 7.37 12.24
N THR A 198 18.48 6.45 11.98
CA THR A 198 18.06 6.10 10.60
C THR A 198 17.54 7.32 9.83
N LYS A 199 17.85 7.42 8.53
CA LYS A 199 17.33 8.44 7.60
C LYS A 199 16.41 7.77 6.57
N PHE A 200 15.13 7.65 6.90
CA PHE A 200 14.13 6.93 6.12
C PHE A 200 13.38 7.85 5.15
N GLN A 201 12.90 7.29 4.04
CA GLN A 201 12.08 7.99 3.03
C GLN A 201 10.85 7.15 2.64
N GLY A 202 9.73 7.81 2.39
CA GLY A 202 8.51 7.20 1.88
C GLY A 202 7.41 6.91 2.92
N ASN A 203 6.33 6.30 2.44
CA ASN A 203 5.12 6.03 3.20
C ASN A 203 5.19 4.67 3.88
N LEU A 204 5.35 4.63 5.21
CA LEU A 204 5.44 3.40 5.99
C LEU A 204 4.06 2.97 6.48
N LEU A 205 3.53 1.90 5.87
CA LEU A 205 2.19 1.35 6.11
C LEU A 205 2.31 0.00 6.85
N ALA A 206 2.25 0.01 8.18
CA ALA A 206 2.38 -1.21 8.99
C ALA A 206 1.02 -1.77 9.43
N LEU A 207 0.86 -3.10 9.44
CA LEU A 207 -0.37 -3.73 9.91
C LEU A 207 -0.52 -3.61 11.44
N THR A 208 0.55 -3.87 12.19
CA THR A 208 0.57 -3.74 13.65
C THR A 208 1.17 -2.40 14.08
N SER A 209 2.44 -2.33 14.48
CA SER A 209 3.02 -1.14 15.12
C SER A 209 4.21 -0.56 14.35
N ILE A 210 4.52 0.72 14.59
CA ILE A 210 5.72 1.38 14.10
C ILE A 210 6.52 1.93 15.28
N SER A 211 7.81 1.59 15.35
CA SER A 211 8.73 2.09 16.37
C SER A 211 9.86 2.88 15.71
N LEU A 212 9.92 4.20 15.94
CA LEU A 212 11.09 5.01 15.61
C LEU A 212 11.93 5.13 16.89
N THR A 213 13.10 4.50 16.89
CA THR A 213 14.05 4.61 18.02
C THR A 213 14.80 5.95 17.97
N THR A 214 15.59 6.25 19.00
CA THR A 214 16.24 7.55 19.24
C THR A 214 16.85 8.17 17.97
N GLY A 215 16.32 9.31 17.54
CA GLY A 215 16.84 10.07 16.41
C GLY A 215 16.59 9.46 15.03
N ALA A 216 15.82 8.37 14.91
CA ALA A 216 15.36 7.86 13.61
C ALA A 216 14.40 8.86 12.97
N ASN A 217 14.64 9.26 11.73
CA ASN A 217 13.89 10.32 11.06
C ASN A 217 13.26 9.82 9.76
N ILE A 218 12.03 10.25 9.50
CA ILE A 218 11.38 10.11 8.19
C ILE A 218 11.42 11.50 7.56
N LEU A 219 12.35 11.68 6.62
CA LEU A 219 12.71 13.01 6.11
C LEU A 219 11.63 13.58 5.18
N ASP A 220 11.08 12.72 4.33
CA ASP A 220 9.94 12.94 3.45
C ASP A 220 9.11 11.65 3.43
N GLY A 221 8.06 11.59 4.26
CA GLY A 221 7.26 10.38 4.36
C GLY A 221 6.23 10.40 5.49
N ARG A 222 5.76 9.21 5.90
CA ARG A 222 4.70 9.04 6.90
C ARG A 222 4.89 7.76 7.71
N ALA A 223 4.48 7.76 8.98
CA ALA A 223 4.38 6.57 9.82
C ALA A 223 2.90 6.23 10.09
N LEU A 224 2.33 5.31 9.32
CA LEU A 224 0.91 4.96 9.32
C LEU A 224 0.69 3.51 9.77
N ALA A 225 0.41 3.30 11.04
CA ALA A 225 0.10 2.01 11.65
C ALA A 225 -1.41 1.73 11.62
N ARG A 226 -1.84 0.59 11.05
CA ARG A 226 -3.26 0.19 10.97
C ARG A 226 -3.83 -0.14 12.35
N ASN A 227 -3.30 -1.14 13.04
CA ASN A 227 -3.97 -1.73 14.21
C ASN A 227 -3.27 -1.40 15.55
N GLY A 228 -1.95 -1.28 15.54
CA GLY A 228 -1.11 -1.11 16.72
C GLY A 228 -0.69 0.33 17.00
N ALA A 229 0.45 0.47 17.67
CA ALA A 229 0.93 1.75 18.19
C ALA A 229 1.92 2.43 17.25
N VAL A 230 2.09 3.75 17.40
CA VAL A 230 3.30 4.45 16.94
C VAL A 230 4.09 4.92 18.17
N THR A 231 5.32 4.44 18.30
CA THR A 231 6.25 4.79 19.39
C THR A 231 7.41 5.60 18.84
N LEU A 232 7.69 6.74 19.48
CA LEU A 232 8.65 7.76 19.04
C LEU A 232 9.65 8.08 20.15
N ASP A 233 10.89 8.37 19.77
CA ASP A 233 11.93 8.94 20.63
C ASP A 233 12.81 9.94 19.84
N THR A 234 12.65 11.22 20.14
CA THR A 234 13.52 12.30 19.65
C THR A 234 13.63 12.32 18.12
N ASN A 235 12.49 12.20 17.43
CA ASN A 235 12.42 12.00 15.97
C ASN A 235 12.00 13.27 15.21
N HIS A 236 12.35 13.34 13.93
CA HIS A 236 11.74 14.22 12.95
C HIS A 236 10.94 13.40 11.93
N ILE A 237 9.64 13.67 11.82
CA ILE A 237 8.75 13.05 10.83
C ILE A 237 8.12 14.17 10.02
N THR A 238 8.46 14.27 8.73
CA THR A 238 7.89 15.30 7.84
C THR A 238 7.11 14.65 6.70
N LYS A 239 5.81 14.97 6.65
CA LYS A 239 4.97 14.68 5.49
C LYS A 239 5.56 15.36 4.25
N SER A 240 5.87 14.57 3.23
CA SER A 240 6.26 15.04 1.90
C SER A 240 5.26 16.09 1.35
N ALA A 241 5.69 17.35 1.28
CA ALA A 241 4.78 18.47 1.06
C ALA A 241 4.16 18.54 -0.35
N ASN A 242 4.82 17.94 -1.35
CA ASN A 242 4.51 18.12 -2.77
C ASN A 242 3.77 16.93 -3.40
N CYS A 243 3.22 16.01 -2.59
CA CYS A 243 2.48 14.85 -3.09
C CYS A 243 1.08 15.25 -3.60
N THR A 244 1.07 15.87 -4.77
CA THR A 244 -0.16 16.13 -5.52
C THR A 244 -0.69 14.78 -5.99
N ALA A 245 -1.69 14.23 -5.29
CA ALA A 245 -2.35 13.00 -5.68
C ALA A 245 -3.05 13.19 -7.02
N ARG A 246 -2.34 12.88 -8.12
CA ARG A 246 -2.92 12.93 -9.46
C ARG A 246 -3.94 11.80 -9.53
N SER A 247 -5.20 12.17 -9.69
CA SER A 247 -6.26 11.23 -10.06
C SER A 247 -5.75 10.42 -11.27
N PRO A 248 -5.92 9.08 -11.31
CA PRO A 248 -5.47 8.29 -12.43
C PRO A 248 -6.11 8.87 -13.70
N SER A 249 -5.27 9.26 -14.67
CA SER A 249 -5.76 9.74 -15.96
C SER A 249 -6.75 8.71 -16.49
N PRO A 250 -7.97 9.11 -16.91
CA PRO A 250 -8.92 8.15 -17.44
C PRO A 250 -8.24 7.42 -18.60
N SER A 251 -8.14 6.09 -18.47
CA SER A 251 -7.65 5.24 -19.55
C SER A 251 -8.47 5.56 -20.80
N PRO A 252 -7.85 5.71 -21.99
CA PRO A 252 -8.57 6.11 -23.18
C PRO A 252 -9.70 5.12 -23.44
N SER A 253 -10.94 5.58 -23.23
CA SER A 253 -12.13 4.77 -23.45
C SER A 253 -12.10 4.28 -24.89
N PRO A 254 -12.30 2.97 -25.15
CA PRO A 254 -12.22 2.44 -26.51
C PRO A 254 -13.26 3.17 -27.37
N SER A 255 -12.77 3.93 -28.36
CA SER A 255 -13.62 4.75 -29.23
C SER A 255 -14.73 3.87 -29.81
N PRO A 256 -16.01 4.29 -29.73
CA PRO A 256 -17.12 3.41 -30.09
C PRO A 256 -17.05 3.05 -31.57
N THR A 257 -16.78 1.79 -31.86
CA THR A 257 -16.85 1.23 -33.22
C THR A 257 -18.23 1.53 -33.80
N ALA A 258 -18.26 2.25 -34.92
CA ALA A 258 -19.51 2.70 -35.52
C ALA A 258 -20.42 1.50 -35.86
N ALA A 259 -21.58 1.44 -35.22
CA ALA A 259 -22.58 0.41 -35.51
C ALA A 259 -23.13 0.60 -36.93
N ALA A 260 -23.17 -0.49 -37.71
CA ALA A 260 -23.76 -0.46 -39.05
C ALA A 260 -25.27 -0.20 -38.99
N SER A 261 -25.77 0.60 -39.93
CA SER A 261 -27.20 0.95 -40.03
C SER A 261 -28.03 -0.27 -40.46
N PRO A 262 -29.25 -0.48 -39.92
CA PRO A 262 -30.07 -1.65 -40.24
C PRO A 262 -30.74 -1.57 -41.63
N THR A 263 -30.72 -2.67 -42.37
CA THR A 263 -31.45 -2.87 -43.63
C THR A 263 -32.95 -3.16 -43.36
N PRO A 264 -33.90 -2.60 -44.12
CA PRO A 264 -35.34 -2.84 -43.92
C PRO A 264 -35.82 -4.24 -44.37
N SER A 265 -36.99 -4.62 -43.84
CA SER A 265 -37.63 -5.95 -43.96
C SER A 265 -38.39 -6.18 -45.29
N PRO A 266 -38.83 -7.43 -45.55
CA PRO A 266 -40.08 -7.71 -46.26
C PRO A 266 -41.22 -8.17 -45.32
N THR A 267 -42.46 -8.15 -45.84
CA THR A 267 -43.73 -8.26 -45.08
C THR A 267 -44.43 -9.62 -45.27
N THR A 268 -45.19 -10.08 -44.27
CA THR A 268 -46.28 -11.08 -44.41
C THR A 268 -47.49 -10.73 -43.51
N SER A 269 -48.71 -11.15 -43.87
CA SER A 269 -49.99 -10.77 -43.23
C SER A 269 -51.16 -11.63 -43.77
N ALA A 270 -52.42 -11.63 -43.29
CA ALA A 270 -53.12 -10.81 -42.28
C ALA A 270 -54.37 -11.56 -41.70
N SER A 271 -55.07 -10.93 -40.75
CA SER A 271 -56.48 -11.23 -40.32
C SER A 271 -56.73 -12.48 -39.45
N ALA A 272 -57.79 -12.57 -38.63
CA ALA A 272 -58.93 -11.66 -38.37
C ALA A 272 -59.32 -11.62 -36.86
N GLN A 273 -60.12 -10.63 -36.42
CA GLN A 273 -60.29 -10.26 -34.99
C GLN A 273 -61.73 -10.35 -34.41
N PRO A 274 -61.91 -10.66 -33.10
CA PRO A 274 -63.22 -10.65 -32.39
C PRO A 274 -63.37 -9.54 -31.31
N LYS A 275 -64.57 -9.43 -30.72
CA LYS A 275 -65.02 -8.52 -29.62
C LYS A 275 -66.33 -9.09 -29.00
N PRO A 276 -66.93 -8.52 -27.92
CA PRO A 276 -66.43 -7.85 -26.69
C PRO A 276 -67.13 -8.46 -25.41
N PRO A 277 -67.25 -7.83 -24.20
CA PRO A 277 -66.61 -6.65 -23.57
C PRO A 277 -65.68 -7.03 -22.37
N VAL A 278 -65.74 -6.68 -21.06
CA VAL A 278 -66.71 -6.02 -20.12
C VAL A 278 -66.08 -4.79 -19.37
N THR A 279 -65.98 -4.76 -18.02
CA THR A 279 -65.64 -3.58 -17.17
C THR A 279 -64.99 -3.95 -15.82
N GLY A 280 -64.17 -3.03 -15.26
CA GLY A 280 -63.70 -3.00 -13.85
C GLY A 280 -62.32 -3.64 -13.59
N GLY A 281 -61.49 -3.20 -12.64
CA GLY A 281 -61.60 -2.02 -11.76
C GLY A 281 -60.92 -2.20 -10.39
N GLY A 282 -59.68 -1.72 -10.20
CA GLY A 282 -58.99 -1.74 -8.90
C GLY A 282 -57.50 -1.32 -8.95
N PRO A 283 -56.96 -0.63 -7.93
CA PRO A 283 -55.54 -0.25 -7.85
C PRO A 283 -54.64 -1.39 -7.32
N PRO A 284 -53.31 -1.35 -7.58
CA PRO A 284 -52.40 -2.46 -7.26
C PRO A 284 -51.98 -2.55 -5.78
N GLN A 285 -51.85 -3.78 -5.27
CA GLN A 285 -51.14 -4.07 -4.02
C GLN A 285 -49.62 -4.26 -4.28
N PRO A 286 -48.72 -3.72 -3.43
CA PRO A 286 -47.34 -4.18 -3.36
C PRO A 286 -47.23 -5.51 -2.59
N ALA A 287 -46.30 -6.37 -3.00
CA ALA A 287 -46.05 -7.66 -2.35
C ALA A 287 -45.27 -7.53 -1.02
N ARG A 288 -45.41 -8.52 -0.14
CA ARG A 288 -44.76 -8.58 1.17
C ARG A 288 -43.32 -9.11 1.07
N PHE A 289 -42.39 -8.50 1.82
CA PHE A 289 -41.26 -9.21 2.42
C PHE A 289 -41.05 -8.71 3.87
N PRO A 290 -40.64 -9.56 4.82
CA PRO A 290 -40.82 -9.29 6.25
C PRO A 290 -39.57 -8.74 6.95
N TRP A 291 -39.82 -7.89 7.95
CA TRP A 291 -39.03 -7.80 9.17
C TRP A 291 -40.01 -7.56 10.32
N GLU A 292 -40.03 -8.43 11.33
CA GLU A 292 -40.81 -8.18 12.55
C GLU A 292 -40.01 -7.32 13.52
N LEU A 293 -40.67 -6.34 14.12
CA LEU A 293 -40.16 -5.60 15.26
C LEU A 293 -41.26 -5.55 16.33
N VAL A 294 -41.28 -6.57 17.20
CA VAL A 294 -42.23 -6.67 18.30
C VAL A 294 -41.73 -5.86 19.49
N LEU A 295 -42.42 -4.76 19.79
CA LEU A 295 -42.30 -4.03 21.06
C LEU A 295 -43.63 -4.10 21.81
N ILE A 296 -43.61 -4.76 22.97
CA ILE A 296 -44.73 -4.78 23.93
C ILE A 296 -44.13 -4.50 25.32
N GLY A 297 -44.49 -3.36 25.90
CA GLY A 297 -44.33 -3.13 27.35
C GLY A 297 -45.52 -3.73 28.13
N GLY A 298 -45.45 -3.92 29.44
CA GLY A 298 -44.39 -3.58 30.39
C GLY A 298 -44.95 -3.72 31.83
N VAL A 299 -44.54 -2.85 32.74
CA VAL A 299 -45.09 -2.67 34.11
C VAL A 299 -44.77 -3.81 35.11
N GLY A 300 -44.31 -3.46 36.33
CA GLY A 300 -44.44 -4.34 37.50
C GLY A 300 -43.29 -4.41 38.50
N SER A 301 -43.43 -3.66 39.61
CA SER A 301 -43.10 -4.08 40.99
C SER A 301 -41.67 -4.48 41.42
N LEU A 302 -41.09 -3.61 42.27
CA LEU A 302 -40.51 -3.88 43.60
C LEU A 302 -39.82 -5.26 43.87
N GLY A 303 -38.52 -5.23 44.18
CA GLY A 303 -37.82 -6.38 44.77
C GLY A 303 -36.35 -6.09 45.14
N ALA A 304 -36.10 -5.56 46.34
CA ALA A 304 -34.74 -5.38 46.85
C ALA A 304 -34.27 -6.63 47.62
N ILE A 305 -33.26 -7.33 47.10
CA ILE A 305 -32.56 -8.40 47.84
C ILE A 305 -31.05 -8.13 47.79
N ALA A 306 -30.49 -7.78 48.95
CA ALA A 306 -29.05 -7.78 49.15
C ALA A 306 -28.62 -9.16 49.69
N LEU A 307 -27.72 -9.85 48.98
CA LEU A 307 -27.05 -11.04 49.50
C LEU A 307 -25.57 -11.01 49.14
N GLY A 308 -24.74 -10.57 50.10
CA GLY A 308 -23.29 -10.57 49.95
C GLY A 308 -22.67 -11.87 50.48
N LEU A 309 -21.81 -12.52 49.68
CA LEU A 309 -20.92 -13.58 50.17
C LEU A 309 -19.48 -13.07 50.24
N ARG A 310 -18.95 -12.95 51.46
CA ARG A 310 -17.51 -12.75 51.69
C ARG A 310 -16.79 -14.07 51.49
N ILE A 311 -15.90 -14.19 50.51
CA ILE A 311 -14.90 -15.26 50.48
C ILE A 311 -13.52 -14.70 50.86
N ARG A 312 -12.91 -15.39 51.82
CA ARG A 312 -11.86 -14.92 52.73
C ARG A 312 -10.48 -15.00 52.08
N ALA A 313 -9.84 -13.86 51.82
CA ALA A 313 -8.44 -13.82 51.42
C ALA A 313 -7.54 -14.48 52.48
N ARG A 314 -6.78 -15.51 52.10
CA ARG A 314 -5.70 -16.07 52.92
C ARG A 314 -4.41 -15.31 52.64
N ARG A 315 -3.98 -14.45 53.57
CA ARG A 315 -2.60 -13.95 53.60
C ARG A 315 -1.64 -15.13 53.79
N ARG A 316 -0.65 -15.27 52.91
CA ARG A 316 0.66 -15.85 53.27
C ARG A 316 1.65 -14.69 53.33
N ASN A 317 2.45 -14.65 54.40
CA ASN A 317 3.58 -13.73 54.58
C ASN A 317 4.81 -14.60 54.97
N PRO A 318 6.04 -14.07 55.12
CA PRO A 318 7.14 -14.51 54.26
C PRO A 318 8.27 -15.18 55.06
N GLN A 319 9.49 -15.18 54.50
CA GLN A 319 10.76 -15.57 55.12
C GLN A 319 10.98 -17.07 55.37
N GLN A 320 11.57 -17.77 54.39
CA GLN A 320 12.63 -18.77 54.60
C GLN A 320 13.33 -19.13 53.28
N ALA A 321 14.40 -18.40 52.92
CA ALA A 321 15.29 -18.73 51.81
C ALA A 321 16.63 -17.95 51.92
N ARG A 322 17.51 -18.36 52.85
CA ARG A 322 18.92 -17.92 52.87
C ARG A 322 19.82 -18.98 53.53
N ARG A 323 20.33 -19.88 52.69
CA ARG A 323 21.63 -20.56 52.78
C ARG A 323 21.92 -21.17 51.41
#